data_AF-A0A7R9LU05-F1
#
_entry.id   AF-A0A7R9LU05-F1
#
_cell.length_a   1.000
_cell.length_b   1.000
_cell.length_c   1.000
_cell.angle_alpha   90.00
_cell.angle_beta   90.00
_cell.angle_gamma   90.00
#
_symmetry.space_group_name_H-M   'P 1'
#
loop_
_entity.id
_entity.type
_entity.pdbx_description
1 polymer ?
#
loop_
_entity_poly.entity_id
_entity_poly.type
_entity_poly.pdbx_seq_one_letter_code
_entity_poly.pdbx_strand_id
1 'polypeptide(L)'
;MPSDGTIPAHLLGNMWAQSWGLIGMPDLFWNQTVFVKPDNKKMVCHASAWDFFDQQDFRVKMCTDVTMEELITIHHEMGHIEYYLQYRDQPVVFREGANPGFHEAVGDLLALSVSTPRHLNKVGLYSPLVDDHETTLNYQMSKALEKIAFLPFGYLMDLWRWDVFSGKTSSDELNKKWWELRIKYQGL
;
A
#
# COMPACT_ATOMS: atom_id res chain seq x y z
N MET A 1 -14.52 -10.68 -14.96
CA MET A 1 -13.26 -11.41 -14.68
C MET A 1 -13.05 -12.46 -15.76
N PRO A 2 -11.86 -12.57 -16.34
CA PRO A 2 -11.44 -13.74 -17.12
C PRO A 2 -11.72 -15.04 -16.35
N SER A 3 -12.06 -16.12 -17.06
CA SER A 3 -12.41 -17.42 -16.44
C SER A 3 -11.25 -18.09 -15.71
N ASP A 4 -10.02 -17.63 -15.94
CA ASP A 4 -8.80 -18.11 -15.30
C ASP A 4 -8.46 -17.38 -13.99
N GLY A 5 -9.31 -16.42 -13.57
CA GLY A 5 -9.11 -15.64 -12.35
C GLY A 5 -8.04 -14.56 -12.47
N THR A 6 -7.47 -14.30 -13.64
CA THR A 6 -6.45 -13.26 -13.79
C THR A 6 -7.04 -11.85 -13.64
N ILE A 7 -6.25 -10.93 -13.10
CA ILE A 7 -6.58 -9.50 -13.02
C ILE A 7 -6.33 -8.90 -14.42
N PRO A 8 -7.35 -8.33 -15.10
CA PRO A 8 -7.14 -7.69 -16.40
C PRO A 8 -6.01 -6.65 -16.40
N ALA A 9 -5.11 -6.72 -17.38
CA ALA A 9 -3.93 -5.85 -17.46
C ALA A 9 -4.24 -4.34 -17.44
N HIS A 10 -5.43 -3.93 -17.90
CA HIS A 10 -5.84 -2.52 -17.87
C HIS A 10 -6.11 -1.99 -16.46
N LEU A 11 -6.38 -2.87 -15.48
CA LEU A 11 -6.56 -2.51 -14.07
C LEU A 11 -5.26 -2.00 -13.46
N LEU A 12 -4.13 -2.58 -13.84
CA LEU A 12 -2.81 -2.18 -13.34
C LEU A 12 -2.14 -1.15 -14.27
N GLY A 13 -2.28 -1.31 -15.58
CA GLY A 13 -1.48 -0.54 -16.54
C GLY A 13 -1.95 0.89 -16.81
N ASN A 14 -3.26 1.11 -16.94
CA ASN A 14 -3.78 2.30 -17.63
C ASN A 14 -4.29 3.41 -16.71
N MET A 15 -4.46 3.16 -15.41
CA MET A 15 -4.99 4.17 -14.50
C MET A 15 -4.03 5.37 -14.35
N TRP A 16 -2.72 5.11 -14.37
CA TRP A 16 -1.66 6.10 -14.16
C TRP A 16 -1.52 7.09 -15.34
N ALA A 17 -1.56 6.59 -16.57
CA ALA A 17 -1.29 7.40 -17.76
C ALA A 17 -2.52 8.13 -18.35
N GLN A 18 -3.75 7.84 -17.89
CA GLN A 18 -4.96 8.21 -18.65
C GLN A 18 -5.69 9.47 -18.22
N SER A 19 -5.81 9.76 -16.92
CA SER A 19 -6.74 10.80 -16.46
C SER A 19 -6.14 11.86 -15.55
N TRP A 20 -5.02 11.59 -14.89
CA TRP A 20 -4.42 12.52 -13.91
C TRP A 20 -3.18 13.23 -14.44
N GLY A 21 -2.74 12.91 -15.67
CA GLY A 21 -1.51 13.47 -16.25
C GLY A 21 -0.23 13.00 -15.56
N LEU A 22 -0.29 11.84 -14.89
CA LEU A 22 0.84 11.18 -14.24
C LEU A 22 1.70 10.41 -15.24
N ILE A 23 2.88 9.98 -14.80
CA ILE A 23 3.84 9.30 -15.66
C ILE A 23 3.38 7.84 -15.86
N GLY A 24 3.34 7.39 -17.11
CA GLY A 24 3.10 5.97 -17.38
C GLY A 24 4.25 5.11 -16.84
N MET A 25 3.91 3.98 -16.20
CA MET A 25 4.90 3.04 -15.69
C MET A 25 5.84 2.57 -16.82
N PRO A 26 7.17 2.73 -16.69
CA PRO A 26 8.13 2.38 -17.74
C PRO A 26 8.11 0.88 -18.12
N ASP A 27 8.57 0.54 -19.31
CA ASP A 27 8.67 -0.88 -19.74
C ASP A 27 9.57 -1.71 -18.80
N LEU A 28 10.63 -1.10 -18.25
CA LEU A 28 11.49 -1.74 -17.26
C LEU A 28 10.72 -2.16 -16.01
N PHE A 29 9.76 -1.34 -15.55
CA PHE A 29 8.93 -1.68 -14.40
C PHE A 29 8.16 -2.98 -14.64
N TRP A 30 7.47 -3.11 -15.78
CA TRP A 30 6.70 -4.31 -16.10
C TRP A 30 7.58 -5.55 -16.32
N ASN A 31 8.76 -5.36 -16.92
CA ASN A 31 9.67 -6.45 -17.24
C ASN A 31 10.47 -6.97 -16.04
N GLN A 32 10.73 -6.13 -15.03
CA GLN A 32 11.65 -6.44 -13.93
C GLN A 32 10.95 -6.55 -12.56
N THR A 33 9.71 -6.08 -12.42
CA THR A 33 8.91 -6.23 -11.20
C THR A 33 8.56 -7.70 -10.95
N VAL A 34 8.63 -8.10 -9.69
CA VAL A 34 8.22 -9.44 -9.26
C VAL A 34 6.85 -9.32 -8.60
N PHE A 35 5.81 -9.59 -9.39
CA PHE A 35 4.42 -9.65 -8.90
C PHE A 35 4.12 -11.01 -8.23
N VAL A 36 4.54 -12.10 -8.87
CA VAL A 36 4.28 -13.46 -8.39
C VAL A 36 5.57 -14.09 -7.90
N LYS A 37 5.48 -14.79 -6.75
CA LYS A 37 6.62 -15.50 -6.18
C LYS A 37 7.10 -16.61 -7.12
N PRO A 38 8.40 -16.65 -7.48
CA PRO A 38 8.94 -17.78 -8.24
C PRO A 38 8.98 -19.06 -7.40
N ASP A 39 8.51 -20.19 -7.96
CA ASP A 39 8.37 -21.48 -7.26
C ASP A 39 9.65 -21.95 -6.55
N ASN A 40 10.80 -21.73 -7.17
CA ASN A 40 12.09 -22.26 -6.72
C ASN A 40 12.97 -21.23 -6.00
N LYS A 41 12.38 -20.15 -5.45
CA LYS A 41 13.12 -19.10 -4.76
C LYS A 41 12.53 -18.78 -3.40
N LYS A 42 13.40 -18.66 -2.39
CA LYS A 42 13.06 -18.01 -1.13
C LYS A 42 13.05 -16.51 -1.36
N MET A 43 11.96 -15.85 -0.94
CA MET A 43 11.75 -14.43 -1.15
C MET A 43 10.99 -13.84 0.05
N VAL A 44 11.29 -12.59 0.39
CA VAL A 44 10.51 -11.80 1.36
C VAL A 44 9.25 -11.32 0.66
N CYS A 45 8.09 -11.82 1.10
CA CYS A 45 6.81 -11.57 0.44
C CYS A 45 6.12 -10.28 0.85
N HIS A 46 6.56 -9.62 1.94
CA HIS A 46 6.04 -8.30 2.27
C HIS A 46 6.26 -7.36 1.10
N ALA A 47 5.18 -6.70 0.66
CA ALA A 47 5.19 -5.80 -0.47
C ALA A 47 6.18 -4.64 -0.23
N SER A 48 6.76 -4.15 -1.31
CA SER A 48 7.75 -3.07 -1.26
C SER A 48 8.01 -2.55 -2.66
N ALA A 49 8.10 -1.23 -2.79
CA ALA A 49 8.58 -0.52 -3.96
C ALA A 49 10.05 -0.16 -3.82
N TRP A 50 10.75 -0.08 -4.95
CA TRP A 50 12.20 0.11 -5.01
C TRP A 50 12.57 1.12 -6.10
N ASP A 51 13.31 2.15 -5.71
CA ASP A 51 14.06 3.04 -6.62
C ASP A 51 15.53 2.57 -6.65
N PHE A 52 16.07 2.30 -7.85
CA PHE A 52 17.46 1.89 -8.03
C PHE A 52 18.42 3.08 -8.23
N PHE A 53 17.91 4.31 -8.13
CA PHE A 53 18.62 5.58 -8.18
C PHE A 53 19.33 5.89 -9.50
N ASP A 54 19.10 5.11 -10.56
CA ASP A 54 19.66 5.30 -11.90
C ASP A 54 18.74 6.11 -12.86
N GLN A 55 17.64 6.64 -12.32
CA GLN A 55 16.60 7.43 -13.01
C GLN A 55 15.70 6.63 -13.97
N GLN A 56 15.91 5.33 -14.10
CA GLN A 56 15.27 4.50 -15.13
C GLN A 56 14.58 3.27 -14.53
N ASP A 57 15.16 2.69 -13.48
CA ASP A 57 14.76 1.40 -12.94
C ASP A 57 14.02 1.54 -11.60
N PHE A 58 12.72 1.24 -11.66
CA PHE A 58 11.81 1.28 -10.53
C PHE A 58 11.02 -0.02 -10.53
N ARG A 59 10.89 -0.67 -9.37
CA ARG A 59 10.33 -2.03 -9.29
C ARG A 59 9.48 -2.22 -8.06
N VAL A 60 8.51 -3.12 -8.17
CA VAL A 60 7.81 -3.68 -7.01
C VAL A 60 8.28 -5.12 -6.76
N LYS A 61 8.24 -5.53 -5.50
CA LYS A 61 8.47 -6.91 -5.09
C LYS A 61 7.38 -7.34 -4.13
N MET A 62 6.49 -8.21 -4.61
CA MET A 62 5.39 -8.78 -3.84
C MET A 62 5.15 -10.26 -4.20
N CYS A 63 4.29 -10.93 -3.44
CA CYS A 63 3.86 -12.29 -3.68
C CYS A 63 2.33 -12.29 -3.88
N THR A 64 1.86 -11.69 -4.96
CA THR A 64 0.45 -11.43 -5.23
C THR A 64 -0.34 -12.73 -5.39
N ASP A 65 -1.43 -12.83 -4.64
CA ASP A 65 -2.56 -13.73 -4.92
C ASP A 65 -3.72 -12.95 -5.58
N VAL A 66 -4.63 -13.65 -6.27
CA VAL A 66 -5.79 -12.98 -6.88
C VAL A 66 -6.86 -12.68 -5.82
N THR A 67 -6.69 -11.58 -5.10
CA THR A 67 -7.64 -11.12 -4.07
C THR A 67 -7.88 -9.61 -4.15
N MET A 68 -8.93 -9.13 -3.47
CA MET A 68 -9.19 -7.69 -3.35
C MET A 68 -8.10 -6.98 -2.53
N GLU A 69 -7.59 -7.62 -1.48
CA GLU A 69 -6.50 -7.09 -0.66
C GLU A 69 -5.26 -6.85 -1.52
N GLU A 70 -4.86 -7.84 -2.31
CA GLU A 70 -3.70 -7.75 -3.19
C GLU A 70 -3.88 -6.72 -4.31
N LEU A 71 -5.12 -6.55 -4.82
CA LEU A 71 -5.46 -5.47 -5.76
C LEU A 71 -5.26 -4.09 -5.12
N ILE A 72 -5.63 -3.91 -3.85
CA ILE A 72 -5.41 -2.65 -3.13
C ILE A 72 -3.91 -2.44 -2.89
N THR A 73 -3.21 -3.47 -2.42
CA THR A 73 -1.77 -3.43 -2.11
C THR A 73 -0.93 -3.06 -3.32
N ILE A 74 -1.16 -3.68 -4.48
CA ILE A 74 -0.37 -3.31 -5.68
C ILE A 74 -0.58 -1.85 -6.08
N HIS A 75 -1.80 -1.30 -5.91
CA HIS A 75 -2.05 0.12 -6.19
C HIS A 75 -1.37 1.05 -5.18
N HIS A 76 -1.27 0.65 -3.92
CA HIS A 76 -0.47 1.35 -2.92
C HIS A 76 1.01 1.37 -3.35
N GLU A 77 1.58 0.21 -3.70
CA GLU A 77 2.99 0.12 -4.12
C GLU A 77 3.29 0.89 -5.41
N MET A 78 2.37 0.86 -6.38
CA MET A 78 2.50 1.66 -7.59
C MET A 78 2.42 3.17 -7.32
N GLY A 79 1.79 3.60 -6.22
CA GLY A 79 1.84 4.99 -5.77
C GLY A 79 3.25 5.42 -5.32
N HIS A 80 4.01 4.52 -4.68
CA HIS A 80 5.42 4.77 -4.39
C HIS A 80 6.23 4.90 -5.68
N ILE A 81 6.00 4.02 -6.65
CA ILE A 81 6.69 4.09 -7.96
C ILE A 81 6.38 5.40 -8.68
N GLU A 82 5.13 5.85 -8.65
CA GLU A 82 4.77 7.14 -9.22
C GLU A 82 5.52 8.28 -8.53
N TYR A 83 5.61 8.26 -7.20
CA TYR A 83 6.38 9.27 -6.47
C TYR A 83 7.86 9.25 -6.89
N TYR A 84 8.45 8.05 -7.05
CA TYR A 84 9.82 7.90 -7.53
C TYR A 84 10.02 8.53 -8.91
N LEU A 85 9.09 8.28 -9.83
CA LEU A 85 9.12 8.84 -11.18
C LEU A 85 9.04 10.38 -11.16
N GLN A 86 8.26 10.96 -10.26
CA GLN A 86 8.07 12.42 -10.17
C GLN A 86 9.32 13.15 -9.69
N TYR A 87 10.12 12.58 -8.78
CA TYR A 87 11.34 13.22 -8.29
C TYR A 87 12.63 12.68 -8.89
N ARG A 88 12.57 11.76 -9.86
CA ARG A 88 13.76 11.06 -10.41
C ARG A 88 14.83 12.01 -10.95
N ASP A 89 14.46 13.20 -11.39
CA ASP A 89 15.41 14.18 -11.95
C ASP A 89 16.08 15.06 -10.88
N GLN A 90 15.66 14.92 -9.60
CA GLN A 90 16.30 15.59 -8.48
C GLN A 90 17.67 14.96 -8.16
N PRO A 91 18.59 15.71 -7.52
CA PRO A 91 19.77 15.13 -6.87
C PRO A 91 19.37 13.99 -5.93
N VAL A 92 20.17 12.91 -5.87
CA VAL A 92 19.86 11.70 -5.08
C VAL A 92 19.51 12.02 -3.62
N VAL A 93 20.14 13.02 -3.01
CA VAL A 93 19.86 13.48 -1.64
C VAL A 93 18.46 14.09 -1.43
N PHE A 94 17.75 14.40 -2.52
CA PHE A 94 16.38 14.92 -2.51
C PHE A 94 15.38 13.92 -3.12
N ARG A 95 15.79 12.69 -3.43
CA ARG A 95 14.92 11.62 -3.95
C ARG A 95 14.26 10.84 -2.83
N GLU A 96 13.58 11.57 -1.97
CA GLU A 96 12.75 11.06 -0.90
C GLU A 96 11.49 11.95 -0.80
N GLY A 97 10.43 11.41 -0.21
CA GLY A 97 9.24 12.18 0.08
C GLY A 97 9.53 13.31 1.06
N ALA A 98 8.67 14.33 1.07
CA ALA A 98 8.85 15.51 1.94
C ALA A 98 9.03 15.12 3.43
N ASN A 99 8.41 14.01 3.83
CA ASN A 99 8.74 13.21 5.01
C ASN A 99 8.22 11.78 4.77
N PRO A 100 8.54 10.79 5.62
CA PRO A 100 8.09 9.41 5.43
C PRO A 100 6.56 9.25 5.31
N GLY A 101 5.78 10.11 5.97
CA GLY A 101 4.32 10.08 5.90
C GLY A 101 3.76 10.46 4.52
N PHE A 102 4.47 11.29 3.75
CA PHE A 102 4.04 11.64 2.39
C PHE A 102 4.15 10.46 1.43
N HIS A 103 5.19 9.62 1.57
CA HIS A 103 5.34 8.42 0.75
C HIS A 103 4.13 7.49 0.91
N GLU A 104 3.84 7.12 2.15
CA GLU A 104 2.72 6.22 2.47
C GLU A 104 1.36 6.83 2.07
N ALA A 105 1.17 8.13 2.30
CA ALA A 105 -0.09 8.80 2.00
C ALA A 105 -0.43 8.81 0.50
N VAL A 106 0.58 8.94 -0.38
CA VAL A 106 0.36 8.89 -1.83
C VAL A 106 -0.12 7.51 -2.24
N GLY A 107 0.55 6.43 -1.80
CA GLY A 107 0.10 5.06 -2.05
C GLY A 107 -1.32 4.82 -1.56
N ASP A 108 -1.62 5.21 -0.32
CA ASP A 108 -2.94 5.03 0.29
C ASP A 108 -4.06 5.80 -0.42
N LEU A 109 -3.79 6.99 -0.96
CA LEU A 109 -4.78 7.77 -1.71
C LEU A 109 -5.25 7.01 -2.96
N LEU A 110 -4.33 6.36 -3.65
CA LEU A 110 -4.61 5.61 -4.87
C LEU A 110 -5.35 4.31 -4.54
N ALA A 111 -4.90 3.60 -3.52
CA ALA A 111 -5.58 2.43 -2.95
C ALA A 111 -7.04 2.74 -2.55
N LEU A 112 -7.29 3.88 -1.89
CA LEU A 112 -8.63 4.32 -1.52
C LEU A 112 -9.53 4.51 -2.74
N SER A 113 -9.02 5.15 -3.79
CA SER A 113 -9.76 5.43 -5.02
C SER A 113 -10.17 4.14 -5.75
N VAL A 114 -9.26 3.18 -5.85
CA VAL A 114 -9.49 1.87 -6.49
C VAL A 114 -10.49 1.02 -5.71
N SER A 115 -10.48 1.12 -4.37
CA SER A 115 -11.34 0.33 -3.52
C SER A 115 -12.82 0.76 -3.50
N THR A 116 -13.18 1.84 -4.20
CA THR A 116 -14.56 2.34 -4.21
C THR A 116 -15.50 1.44 -5.02
N PRO A 117 -16.76 1.21 -4.57
CA PRO A 117 -17.74 0.42 -5.33
C PRO A 117 -17.96 0.94 -6.76
N ARG A 118 -17.93 2.28 -6.93
CA ARG A 118 -18.06 2.92 -8.24
C ARG A 118 -16.89 2.61 -9.17
N HIS A 119 -15.66 2.65 -8.66
CA HIS A 119 -14.48 2.26 -9.45
C HIS A 119 -14.56 0.78 -9.84
N LEU A 120 -14.80 -0.11 -8.86
CA LEU A 120 -14.91 -1.56 -9.09
C LEU A 120 -16.01 -1.91 -10.10
N ASN A 121 -17.14 -1.20 -10.08
CA ASN A 121 -18.18 -1.38 -11.08
C ASN A 121 -17.73 -0.94 -12.47
N LYS A 122 -17.09 0.23 -12.59
CA LYS A 122 -16.58 0.75 -13.86
C LYS A 122 -15.58 -0.19 -14.53
N VAL A 123 -14.77 -0.89 -13.74
CA VAL A 123 -13.80 -1.86 -14.24
C VAL A 123 -14.33 -3.30 -14.31
N GLY A 124 -15.63 -3.50 -14.06
CA GLY A 124 -16.31 -4.79 -14.22
C GLY A 124 -16.02 -5.83 -13.14
N LEU A 125 -15.53 -5.41 -11.97
CA LEU A 125 -15.29 -6.26 -10.80
C LEU A 125 -16.47 -6.31 -9.82
N TYR A 126 -17.45 -5.41 -9.96
CA TYR A 126 -18.63 -5.35 -9.08
C TYR A 126 -19.90 -5.04 -9.88
N SER A 127 -20.92 -5.91 -9.85
CA SER A 127 -22.20 -5.69 -10.54
C SER A 127 -23.32 -6.52 -9.89
N PRO A 128 -24.55 -5.99 -9.75
CA PRO A 128 -24.96 -4.61 -10.06
C PRO A 128 -24.41 -3.61 -9.04
N LEU A 129 -24.25 -2.34 -9.44
CA LEU A 129 -23.92 -1.27 -8.51
C LEU A 129 -25.15 -0.94 -7.66
N VAL A 130 -25.09 -1.26 -6.37
CA VAL A 130 -26.10 -0.85 -5.38
C VAL A 130 -25.52 0.29 -4.55
N ASP A 131 -25.98 1.51 -4.85
CA ASP A 131 -25.55 2.75 -4.19
C ASP A 131 -26.71 3.28 -3.35
N ASP A 132 -26.92 2.67 -2.17
CA ASP A 132 -27.94 3.06 -1.20
C ASP A 132 -27.31 3.40 0.16
N HIS A 133 -28.15 3.82 1.11
CA HIS A 133 -27.68 4.22 2.43
C HIS A 133 -27.04 3.07 3.20
N GLU A 134 -27.59 1.86 3.10
CA GLU A 134 -27.13 0.69 3.83
C GLU A 134 -25.79 0.19 3.30
N THR A 135 -25.62 0.17 1.97
CA THR A 135 -24.32 -0.17 1.35
C THR A 135 -23.26 0.87 1.64
N THR A 136 -23.63 2.15 1.70
CA THR A 136 -22.73 3.23 2.11
C THR A 136 -22.26 3.05 3.55
N LEU A 137 -23.17 2.77 4.48
CA LEU A 137 -22.83 2.51 5.89
C LEU A 137 -21.88 1.31 6.04
N ASN A 138 -22.18 0.21 5.33
CA ASN A 138 -21.32 -0.98 5.34
C ASN A 138 -19.92 -0.69 4.81
N TYR A 139 -19.81 0.06 3.72
CA TYR A 139 -18.52 0.49 3.16
C TYR A 139 -17.75 1.38 4.13
N GLN A 140 -18.41 2.38 4.73
CA GLN A 140 -17.80 3.27 5.71
C GLN A 140 -17.32 2.52 6.95
N MET A 141 -18.11 1.56 7.45
CA MET A 141 -17.71 0.71 8.59
C MET A 141 -16.51 -0.16 8.23
N SER A 142 -16.49 -0.78 7.05
CA SER A 142 -15.33 -1.53 6.56
C SER A 142 -14.07 -0.66 6.51
N LYS A 143 -14.18 0.58 6.01
CA LYS A 143 -13.05 1.53 5.99
C LYS A 143 -12.64 2.00 7.38
N ALA A 144 -13.59 2.17 8.30
CA ALA A 144 -13.28 2.52 9.69
C ALA A 144 -12.50 1.40 10.41
N LEU A 145 -12.89 0.14 10.19
CA LEU A 145 -12.18 -1.02 10.76
C LEU A 145 -10.73 -1.12 10.26
N GLU A 146 -10.44 -0.68 9.04
CA GLU A 146 -9.09 -0.64 8.49
C GLU A 146 -8.32 0.58 8.99
N LYS A 147 -8.86 1.80 8.77
CA LYS A 147 -8.11 3.04 8.93
C LYS A 147 -8.19 3.62 10.36
N ILE A 148 -9.34 3.54 11.02
CA ILE A 148 -9.52 4.10 12.38
C ILE A 148 -8.94 3.15 13.44
N ALA A 149 -9.15 1.84 13.29
CA ALA A 149 -8.58 0.86 14.22
C ALA A 149 -7.04 0.82 14.19
N PHE A 150 -6.43 1.22 13.06
CA PHE A 150 -4.97 1.30 12.92
C PHE A 150 -4.35 2.48 13.68
N LEU A 151 -5.06 3.61 13.85
CA LEU A 151 -4.51 4.81 14.50
C LEU A 151 -3.91 4.53 15.90
N PRO A 152 -4.60 3.88 16.85
CA PRO A 152 -4.00 3.57 18.15
C PRO A 152 -2.83 2.59 18.04
N PHE A 153 -2.88 1.65 17.09
CA PHE A 153 -1.78 0.71 16.83
C PHE A 153 -0.52 1.41 16.33
N GLY A 154 -0.64 2.26 15.30
CA GLY A 154 0.48 3.03 14.77
C GLY A 154 1.10 3.94 15.83
N TYR A 155 0.26 4.63 16.61
CA TYR A 155 0.72 5.49 17.70
C TYR A 155 1.49 4.73 18.78
N LEU A 156 0.94 3.62 19.29
CA LEU A 156 1.59 2.90 20.38
C LEU A 156 2.86 2.17 19.95
N MET A 157 2.96 1.75 18.68
CA MET A 157 4.16 1.08 18.15
C MET A 157 5.36 2.02 18.23
N ASP A 158 5.20 3.28 17.84
CA ASP A 158 6.28 4.26 17.93
C ASP A 158 6.54 4.73 19.37
N LEU A 159 5.51 4.87 20.21
CA LEU A 159 5.71 5.11 21.64
C LEU A 159 6.56 4.01 22.30
N TRP A 160 6.27 2.75 22.00
CA TRP A 160 7.02 1.62 22.52
C TRP A 160 8.47 1.65 22.05
N ARG A 161 8.71 1.87 20.75
CA ARG A 161 10.07 1.96 20.19
C ARG A 161 10.86 3.13 20.78
N TRP A 162 10.23 4.30 20.97
CA TRP A 162 10.87 5.45 21.61
C TRP A 162 11.25 5.17 23.06
N ASP A 163 10.40 4.51 23.82
CA ASP A 163 10.71 4.11 25.21
C ASP A 163 11.86 3.09 25.26
N VAL A 164 11.96 2.18 24.29
CA VAL A 164 13.08 1.24 24.16
C VAL A 164 14.39 1.98 23.79
N PHE A 165 14.36 2.82 22.75
CA PHE A 165 15.56 3.51 22.27
C PHE A 165 16.10 4.56 23.25
N SER A 166 15.22 5.19 24.04
CA SER A 166 15.63 6.12 25.10
C SER A 166 16.16 5.43 26.36
N GLY A 167 16.08 4.09 26.46
CA GLY A 167 16.48 3.32 27.63
C GLY A 167 15.47 3.36 28.78
N LYS A 168 14.29 3.96 28.59
CA LYS A 168 13.21 3.98 29.58
C LYS A 168 12.60 2.60 29.80
N THR A 169 12.55 1.75 28.77
CA THR A 169 12.19 0.34 28.88
C THR A 169 13.45 -0.51 28.86
N SER A 170 13.69 -1.26 29.93
CA SER A 170 14.81 -2.20 30.00
C SER A 170 14.52 -3.48 29.20
N SER A 171 15.57 -4.21 28.82
CA SER A 171 15.45 -5.42 27.98
C SER A 171 14.60 -6.52 28.60
N ASP A 172 14.54 -6.60 29.94
CA ASP A 172 13.71 -7.54 30.70
C ASP A 172 12.23 -7.13 30.77
N GLU A 173 11.89 -5.87 30.51
CA GLU A 173 10.51 -5.36 30.54
C GLU A 173 9.86 -5.19 29.16
N LEU A 174 10.56 -5.49 28.06
CA LEU A 174 10.09 -5.26 26.68
C LEU A 174 8.66 -5.73 26.42
N ASN A 175 8.38 -6.99 26.75
CA ASN A 175 7.06 -7.59 26.51
C ASN A 175 5.99 -7.01 27.45
N LYS A 176 6.32 -6.77 28.71
CA LYS A 176 5.39 -6.16 29.68
C LYS A 176 4.98 -4.75 29.23
N LYS A 177 5.95 -3.91 28.85
CA LYS A 177 5.69 -2.55 28.36
C LYS A 177 4.92 -2.51 27.05
N TRP A 178 5.15 -3.48 26.17
CA TRP A 178 4.32 -3.65 24.97
C TRP A 178 2.85 -3.85 25.33
N TRP A 179 2.54 -4.82 26.20
CA TRP A 179 1.16 -5.14 26.59
C TRP A 179 0.49 -4.02 27.40
N GLU A 180 1.23 -3.30 28.25
CA GLU A 180 0.71 -2.11 28.94
C GLU A 180 0.20 -1.05 27.94
N LEU A 181 0.95 -0.81 26.86
CA LEU A 181 0.54 0.14 25.82
C LEU A 181 -0.62 -0.38 24.96
N ARG A 182 -0.63 -1.67 24.63
CA ARG A 182 -1.73 -2.34 23.90
C ARG A 182 -3.06 -2.20 24.64
N ILE A 183 -3.08 -2.52 25.94
CA ILE A 183 -4.28 -2.38 26.77
C ILE A 183 -4.71 -0.92 26.87
N LYS A 184 -3.76 0.00 27.09
CA LYS A 184 -4.04 1.42 27.28
C LYS A 184 -4.61 2.11 26.03
N TYR A 185 -4.06 1.84 24.85
CA TYR A 185 -4.40 2.58 23.63
C TYR A 185 -5.31 1.82 22.67
N GLN A 186 -5.22 0.49 22.60
CA GLN A 186 -6.11 -0.33 21.75
C GLN A 186 -7.25 -1.00 22.53
N GLY A 187 -7.13 -1.16 23.85
CA GLY A 187 -8.10 -1.92 24.64
C GLY A 187 -8.08 -3.43 24.35
N LEU A 188 -6.91 -3.96 23.96
CA LEU A 188 -6.66 -5.38 23.67
C LEU A 188 -5.75 -6.02 24.70
#